data_AF-I9NWG9-F1
#
_entry.id   AF-I9NWG9-F1
#
_cell.length_a   1.000
_cell.length_b   1.000
_cell.length_c   1.000
_cell.angle_alpha   90.00
_cell.angle_beta   90.00
_cell.angle_gamma   90.00
#
_symmetry.space_group_name_H-M   'P 1'
#
loop_
_entity.id
_entity.type
_entity.pdbx_description
1 polymer ?
#
loop_
_entity_poly.entity_id
_entity_poly.type
_entity_poly.pdbx_seq_one_letter_code
_entity_poly.pdbx_strand_id
1 'polypeptide(L)'
;MSANKYKATCILGIVSCGFLASYPFSHTFFGGLLARGFGAAMIGGLADWFAVSALFRRPLGIPFRTAIIPRNREKIFQALIDMVEHEILIKENIKKNLDDYDLTATLLYFTNENSGKQDVKKMLYRFWQDFALQVNPEDLEVLIQDFVEDNMDNIKVLPYGIPIVQWFMDHEYDDKILDLIIEQCIIAAQNEKFVHLLANVFAAVTKKYEHGMNRRKLFNLLMDLSPKQLAKAAQHGLVSILLEMKSPQHPFRLDGKAKLKQFVVRLQNDADFGQRVESWLQQNIIYKFKLGEKISRSMVAVFHKVIRDNRLAVRGMDSLMAQLEIVLEDFTKNQEDRVKMDLYLKAVLGDWLDRNHDQIGRIVKESLNEFTNERLVNFIDSKMGNDLQMIRINGSFVGGLVGMILYILTYWL
;
A
#
# COMPACT_ATOMS: atom_id res chain seq x y z
N MET A 1 -23.70 36.81 -10.08
CA MET A 1 -23.43 37.66 -11.26
C MET A 1 -23.34 39.09 -10.79
N SER A 2 -22.16 39.70 -10.85
CA SER A 2 -21.88 40.98 -10.17
C SER A 2 -22.55 42.16 -10.87
N ALA A 3 -23.25 42.98 -10.09
CA ALA A 3 -23.84 44.27 -10.50
C ALA A 3 -22.81 45.28 -11.04
N ASN A 4 -21.51 44.96 -11.00
CA ASN A 4 -20.45 45.83 -11.49
C ASN A 4 -20.32 45.82 -13.02
N LYS A 5 -20.64 44.72 -13.72
CA LYS A 5 -20.30 44.54 -15.15
C LYS A 5 -20.84 45.62 -16.10
N TYR A 6 -21.85 46.37 -15.67
CA TYR A 6 -22.51 47.40 -16.46
C TYR A 6 -22.16 48.84 -16.07
N LYS A 7 -21.44 49.08 -14.96
CA LYS A 7 -21.21 50.44 -14.42
C LYS A 7 -20.50 51.36 -15.41
N ALA A 8 -19.41 50.88 -16.03
CA ALA A 8 -18.66 51.65 -17.01
C ALA A 8 -19.50 51.94 -18.28
N THR A 9 -20.32 50.98 -18.73
CA THR A 9 -21.21 51.15 -19.88
C THR A 9 -22.32 52.16 -19.58
N CYS A 10 -22.89 52.13 -18.38
CA CYS A 10 -23.88 53.11 -17.93
C CYS A 10 -23.29 54.52 -17.85
N ILE A 11 -22.07 54.67 -17.30
CA ILE A 11 -21.38 55.96 -17.23
C ILE A 11 -21.09 56.50 -18.64
N LEU A 12 -20.64 55.65 -19.56
CA LEU A 12 -20.45 56.05 -20.96
C LEU A 12 -21.78 56.50 -21.59
N GLY A 13 -22.88 55.79 -21.33
CA GLY A 13 -24.22 56.18 -21.78
C GLY A 13 -24.66 57.54 -21.21
N ILE A 14 -24.45 57.77 -19.91
CA ILE A 14 -24.78 59.05 -19.24
C ILE A 14 -23.96 60.19 -19.85
N VAL A 15 -22.66 59.99 -20.04
CA VAL A 15 -21.77 61.01 -20.60
C VAL A 15 -22.12 61.32 -22.06
N SER A 16 -22.44 60.31 -22.86
CA SER A 16 -22.90 60.50 -24.24
C SER A 16 -24.24 61.26 -24.31
N CYS A 17 -25.20 60.94 -23.42
CA CYS A 17 -26.45 61.69 -23.32
C CYS A 17 -26.22 63.13 -22.85
N GLY A 18 -25.33 63.33 -21.87
CA GLY A 18 -24.94 64.64 -21.38
C GLY A 18 -24.31 65.51 -22.47
N PHE A 19 -23.48 64.91 -23.34
CA PHE A 19 -22.93 65.57 -24.52
C PHE A 19 -24.03 66.00 -25.50
N LEU A 20 -24.93 65.09 -25.86
CA LEU A 20 -26.03 65.39 -26.80
C LEU A 20 -27.00 66.44 -26.25
N ALA A 21 -27.28 66.42 -24.94
CA ALA A 21 -28.17 67.38 -24.30
C ALA A 21 -27.54 68.77 -24.15
N SER A 22 -26.23 68.85 -23.97
CA SER A 22 -25.50 70.13 -23.85
C SER A 22 -25.12 70.75 -25.19
N TYR A 23 -25.04 69.94 -26.27
CA TYR A 23 -24.67 70.39 -27.61
C TYR A 23 -25.51 71.57 -28.15
N PRO A 24 -26.86 71.61 -28.03
CA PRO A 24 -27.68 72.73 -28.49
C PRO A 24 -27.42 74.04 -27.73
N PHE A 25 -26.93 73.96 -26.50
CA PHE A 25 -26.66 75.11 -25.63
C PHE A 25 -25.19 75.54 -25.66
N SER A 26 -24.40 75.00 -26.60
CA SER A 26 -22.95 75.24 -26.74
C SER A 26 -22.57 76.72 -26.96
N HIS A 27 -23.53 77.56 -27.37
CA HIS A 27 -23.36 79.01 -27.51
C HIS A 27 -23.25 79.76 -26.16
N THR A 28 -23.70 79.17 -25.06
CA THR A 28 -23.55 79.74 -23.71
C THR A 28 -22.28 79.25 -23.05
N PHE A 29 -21.66 80.06 -22.17
CA PHE A 29 -20.44 79.65 -21.45
C PHE A 29 -20.61 78.31 -20.71
N PHE A 30 -21.68 78.17 -19.94
CA PHE A 30 -21.95 76.94 -19.18
C PHE A 30 -22.32 75.77 -20.07
N GLY A 31 -23.11 75.98 -21.14
CA GLY A 31 -23.45 74.93 -22.09
C GLY A 31 -22.24 74.46 -22.90
N GLY A 32 -21.34 75.37 -23.29
CA GLY A 32 -20.09 75.03 -23.97
C GLY A 32 -19.09 74.31 -23.05
N LEU A 33 -18.99 74.72 -21.78
CA LEU A 33 -18.17 74.04 -20.77
C LEU A 33 -18.62 72.60 -20.56
N LEU A 34 -19.93 72.39 -20.39
CA LEU A 34 -20.51 71.06 -20.24
C LEU A 34 -20.39 70.24 -21.53
N ALA A 35 -20.62 70.82 -22.71
CA ALA A 35 -20.48 70.11 -23.98
C ALA A 35 -19.04 69.65 -24.24
N ARG A 36 -18.03 70.48 -23.94
CA ARG A 36 -16.63 70.10 -24.08
C ARG A 36 -16.19 69.11 -23.00
N GLY A 37 -16.67 69.26 -21.77
CA GLY A 37 -16.47 68.30 -20.69
C GLY A 37 -17.05 66.93 -21.01
N PHE A 38 -18.35 66.85 -21.31
CA PHE A 38 -18.99 65.58 -21.68
C PHE A 38 -18.43 65.00 -22.98
N GLY A 39 -18.11 65.83 -23.98
CA GLY A 39 -17.49 65.36 -25.22
C GLY A 39 -16.12 64.73 -25.01
N ALA A 40 -15.26 65.37 -24.20
CA ALA A 40 -13.95 64.84 -23.87
C ALA A 40 -14.03 63.62 -22.94
N ALA A 41 -14.99 63.59 -22.00
CA ALA A 41 -15.28 62.42 -21.18
C ALA A 41 -15.75 61.23 -22.03
N MET A 42 -16.58 61.48 -23.05
CA MET A 42 -17.06 60.45 -23.98
C MET A 42 -15.90 59.87 -24.78
N ILE A 43 -15.02 60.72 -25.31
CA ILE A 43 -13.83 60.30 -26.06
C ILE A 43 -12.88 59.51 -25.17
N GLY A 44 -12.62 59.96 -23.94
CA GLY A 44 -11.79 59.26 -22.96
C GLY A 44 -12.33 57.86 -22.63
N GLY A 45 -13.64 57.76 -22.34
CA GLY A 45 -14.30 56.48 -22.09
C GLY A 45 -14.32 55.53 -23.29
N LEU A 46 -14.49 56.06 -24.51
CA LEU A 46 -14.43 55.28 -25.76
C LEU A 46 -13.02 54.79 -26.07
N ALA A 47 -11.99 55.62 -25.85
CA ALA A 47 -10.59 55.26 -26.07
C ALA A 47 -10.16 54.13 -25.14
N ASP A 48 -10.48 54.23 -23.85
CA ASP A 48 -10.16 53.17 -22.89
C ASP A 48 -11.03 51.92 -23.11
N TRP A 49 -12.28 52.07 -23.53
CA TRP A 49 -13.10 50.93 -23.97
C TRP A 49 -12.44 50.20 -25.14
N PHE A 50 -11.95 50.93 -26.14
CA PHE A 50 -11.27 50.35 -27.29
C PHE A 50 -9.98 49.64 -26.86
N ALA A 51 -9.14 50.28 -26.04
CA ALA A 51 -7.89 49.72 -25.55
C ALA A 51 -8.10 48.43 -24.74
N VAL A 52 -9.03 48.44 -23.78
CA VAL A 52 -9.35 47.25 -22.98
C VAL A 52 -9.96 46.16 -23.86
N SER A 53 -10.86 46.51 -24.78
CA SER A 53 -11.46 45.52 -25.69
C SER A 53 -10.42 44.93 -26.64
N ALA A 54 -9.44 45.72 -27.09
CA ALA A 54 -8.31 45.30 -27.91
C ALA A 54 -7.35 44.36 -27.18
N LEU A 55 -7.33 44.38 -25.84
CA LEU A 55 -6.55 43.41 -25.06
C LEU A 55 -7.08 41.98 -25.24
N PHE A 56 -8.41 41.82 -25.22
CA PHE A 56 -9.09 40.52 -25.19
C PHE A 56 -9.62 40.06 -26.56
N ARG A 57 -10.08 41.00 -27.40
CA ARG A 57 -10.83 40.72 -28.63
C ARG A 57 -10.45 41.71 -29.73
N ARG A 58 -11.08 41.58 -30.90
CA ARG A 58 -10.97 42.55 -32.01
C ARG A 58 -12.14 43.53 -31.96
N PRO A 59 -12.03 44.69 -31.28
CA PRO A 59 -13.06 45.72 -31.32
C PRO A 59 -13.31 46.14 -32.77
N LEU A 60 -14.59 46.22 -33.17
CA LEU A 60 -15.02 46.63 -34.52
C LEU A 60 -14.44 45.78 -35.68
N GLY A 61 -13.91 44.58 -35.38
CA GLY A 61 -13.29 43.71 -36.39
C GLY A 61 -11.90 44.15 -36.85
N ILE A 62 -11.33 45.21 -36.28
CA ILE A 62 -10.03 45.77 -36.70
C ILE A 62 -8.89 44.81 -36.28
N PRO A 63 -8.04 44.32 -37.21
CA PRO A 63 -7.00 43.33 -36.91
C PRO A 63 -5.68 43.94 -36.38
N PHE A 64 -5.51 45.27 -36.45
CA PHE A 64 -4.26 45.92 -36.11
C PHE A 64 -4.10 46.11 -34.59
N ARG A 65 -3.09 45.46 -33.99
CA ARG A 65 -2.75 45.54 -32.55
C ARG A 65 -3.92 45.24 -31.59
N THR A 66 -4.85 44.39 -32.01
CA THR A 66 -5.97 43.91 -31.18
C THR A 66 -5.83 42.42 -30.86
N ALA A 67 -6.66 41.91 -29.95
CA ALA A 67 -6.56 40.57 -29.36
C ALA A 67 -5.15 40.24 -28.83
N ILE A 68 -4.56 41.18 -28.07
CA ILE A 68 -3.17 41.11 -27.58
C ILE A 68 -2.93 39.84 -26.75
N ILE A 69 -3.83 39.48 -25.83
CA ILE A 69 -3.70 38.29 -24.98
C ILE A 69 -3.73 37.01 -25.83
N PRO A 70 -4.77 36.73 -26.64
CA PRO A 70 -4.77 35.55 -27.52
C PRO A 70 -3.55 35.48 -28.44
N ARG A 71 -3.10 36.61 -28.98
CA ARG A 71 -1.97 36.66 -29.91
C ARG A 71 -0.62 36.33 -29.25
N ASN A 72 -0.47 36.61 -27.96
CA ASN A 72 0.72 36.32 -27.19
C ASN A 72 0.58 35.10 -26.27
N ARG A 73 -0.47 34.26 -26.46
CA ARG A 73 -0.76 33.10 -25.61
C ARG A 73 0.47 32.23 -25.37
N GLU A 74 1.19 31.87 -26.43
CA GLU A 74 2.39 31.01 -26.33
C GLU A 74 3.47 31.64 -25.45
N LYS A 75 3.72 32.94 -25.60
CA LYS A 75 4.71 33.65 -24.77
C LYS A 75 4.31 33.72 -23.31
N ILE A 76 3.03 33.99 -23.04
CA ILE A 76 2.48 34.03 -21.68
C ILE A 76 2.59 32.65 -21.03
N PHE A 77 2.25 31.59 -21.77
CA PHE A 77 2.31 30.22 -21.26
C PHE A 77 3.73 29.78 -21.01
N GLN A 78 4.67 30.09 -21.91
CA GLN A 78 6.07 29.79 -21.68
C GLN A 78 6.60 30.50 -20.44
N ALA A 79 6.29 31.79 -20.26
CA ALA A 79 6.69 32.52 -19.05
C ALA A 79 6.08 31.93 -17.76
N LEU A 80 4.83 31.45 -17.81
CA LEU A 80 4.20 30.77 -16.67
C LEU A 80 4.84 29.41 -16.37
N ILE A 81 5.18 28.64 -17.39
CA ILE A 81 5.88 27.36 -17.23
C ILE A 81 7.25 27.62 -16.60
N ASP A 82 8.02 28.56 -17.14
CA ASP A 82 9.35 28.91 -16.65
C ASP A 82 9.29 29.38 -15.19
N MET A 83 8.32 30.24 -14.83
CA MET A 83 8.10 30.70 -13.45
C MET A 83 7.72 29.54 -12.52
N VAL A 84 6.81 28.66 -12.94
CA VAL A 84 6.39 27.53 -12.10
C VAL A 84 7.55 26.58 -11.87
N GLU A 85 8.32 26.26 -12.92
CA GLU A 85 9.44 25.33 -12.87
C GLU A 85 10.65 25.89 -12.09
N HIS A 86 11.03 27.15 -12.32
CA HIS A 86 12.29 27.71 -11.85
C HIS A 86 12.16 28.69 -10.68
N GLU A 87 10.95 29.17 -10.34
CA GLU A 87 10.75 30.14 -9.24
C GLU A 87 9.86 29.60 -8.12
N ILE A 88 8.79 28.88 -8.46
CA ILE A 88 7.79 28.43 -7.48
C ILE A 88 8.07 27.00 -7.01
N LEU A 89 8.14 26.06 -7.94
CA LEU A 89 8.25 24.62 -7.67
C LEU A 89 9.70 24.13 -7.70
N ILE A 90 10.65 24.98 -7.32
CA ILE A 90 12.07 24.62 -7.23
C ILE A 90 12.23 23.43 -6.27
N LYS A 91 13.13 22.49 -6.60
CA LYS A 91 13.41 21.28 -5.82
C LYS A 91 13.57 21.57 -4.32
N GLU A 92 14.35 22.60 -3.97
CA GLU A 92 14.60 22.98 -2.58
C GLU A 92 13.32 23.46 -1.87
N ASN A 93 12.47 24.23 -2.54
CA ASN A 93 11.21 24.71 -1.98
C ASN A 93 10.22 23.56 -1.76
N ILE A 94 10.14 22.61 -2.69
CA ILE A 94 9.27 21.43 -2.55
C ILE A 94 9.77 20.55 -1.39
N LYS A 95 11.07 20.25 -1.31
CA LYS A 95 11.65 19.45 -0.23
C LYS A 95 11.43 20.11 1.13
N LYS A 96 11.69 21.41 1.23
CA LYS A 96 11.44 22.18 2.46
C LYS A 96 9.97 22.18 2.86
N ASN A 97 9.06 22.35 1.90
CA ASN A 97 7.64 22.26 2.19
C ASN A 97 7.23 20.83 2.59
N LEU A 98 7.79 19.78 1.96
CA LEU A 98 7.54 18.38 2.34
C LEU A 98 7.92 18.10 3.79
N ASP A 99 9.00 18.71 4.30
CA ASP A 99 9.42 18.54 5.69
C ASP A 99 8.34 18.99 6.70
N ASP A 100 7.56 20.02 6.36
CA ASP A 100 6.50 20.57 7.21
C ASP A 100 5.22 19.70 7.25
N TYR A 101 5.09 18.71 6.36
CA TYR A 101 3.92 17.82 6.28
C TYR A 101 4.22 16.41 6.81
N ASP A 102 3.22 15.80 7.46
CA ASP A 102 3.23 14.37 7.80
C ASP A 102 2.61 13.57 6.63
N LEU A 103 3.48 12.99 5.82
CA LEU A 103 3.09 12.19 4.66
C LEU A 103 2.48 10.86 5.08
N THR A 104 2.98 10.28 6.17
CA THR A 104 2.44 9.05 6.72
C THR A 104 1.01 9.25 7.20
N ALA A 105 0.71 10.34 7.92
CA ALA A 105 -0.65 10.67 8.34
C ALA A 105 -1.58 10.91 7.14
N THR A 106 -1.09 11.57 6.10
CA THR A 106 -1.86 11.80 4.86
C THR A 106 -2.18 10.48 4.16
N LEU A 107 -1.20 9.57 4.06
CA LEU A 107 -1.37 8.24 3.48
C LEU A 107 -2.33 7.39 4.32
N LEU A 108 -2.23 7.45 5.64
CA LEU A 108 -3.14 6.76 6.56
C LEU A 108 -4.56 7.30 6.48
N TYR A 109 -4.74 8.62 6.35
CA TYR A 109 -6.05 9.24 6.14
C TYR A 109 -6.69 8.71 4.85
N PHE A 110 -5.94 8.72 3.75
CA PHE A 110 -6.42 8.21 2.47
C PHE A 110 -6.76 6.71 2.53
N THR A 111 -5.93 5.92 3.23
CA THR A 111 -6.13 4.47 3.35
C THR A 111 -7.23 4.11 4.35
N ASN A 112 -7.59 4.99 5.29
CA ASN A 112 -8.72 4.78 6.20
C ASN A 112 -10.06 5.22 5.61
N GLU A 113 -10.05 6.06 4.57
CA GLU A 113 -11.27 6.42 3.85
C GLU A 113 -11.80 5.22 3.05
N ASN A 114 -13.11 4.97 3.10
CA ASN A 114 -13.72 3.81 2.44
C ASN A 114 -13.44 3.77 0.92
N SER A 115 -13.28 4.93 0.29
CA SER A 115 -12.87 5.07 -1.12
C SER A 115 -11.43 4.59 -1.33
N GLY A 116 -10.48 5.04 -0.52
CA GLY A 116 -9.07 4.67 -0.65
C GLY A 116 -8.82 3.18 -0.42
N LYS A 117 -9.49 2.55 0.55
CA LYS A 117 -9.44 1.08 0.74
C LYS A 117 -9.89 0.32 -0.49
N GLN A 118 -11.00 0.76 -1.10
CA GLN A 118 -11.51 0.14 -2.32
C GLN A 118 -10.56 0.33 -3.51
N ASP A 119 -9.91 1.49 -3.61
CA ASP A 119 -8.98 1.76 -4.71
C ASP A 119 -7.67 1.00 -4.56
N VAL A 120 -7.12 0.87 -3.34
CA VAL A 120 -6.00 -0.02 -3.03
C VAL A 120 -6.36 -1.47 -3.36
N LYS A 121 -7.55 -1.93 -2.96
CA LYS A 121 -8.03 -3.29 -3.29
C LYS A 121 -8.13 -3.51 -4.80
N LYS A 122 -8.66 -2.55 -5.57
CA LYS A 122 -8.71 -2.64 -7.04
C LYS A 122 -7.31 -2.67 -7.65
N MET A 123 -6.38 -1.87 -7.14
CA MET A 123 -5.00 -1.84 -7.62
C MET A 123 -4.30 -3.17 -7.37
N LEU A 124 -4.39 -3.71 -6.15
CA LEU A 124 -3.83 -5.01 -5.79
C LEU A 124 -4.46 -6.14 -6.61
N TYR A 125 -5.76 -6.08 -6.86
CA TYR A 125 -6.44 -7.06 -7.70
C TYR A 125 -5.95 -7.00 -9.16
N ARG A 126 -5.79 -5.80 -9.73
CA ARG A 126 -5.24 -5.64 -11.08
C ARG A 126 -3.79 -6.13 -11.16
N PHE A 127 -2.96 -5.73 -10.20
CA PHE A 127 -1.59 -6.22 -10.10
C PHE A 127 -1.55 -7.74 -10.03
N TRP A 128 -2.41 -8.35 -9.21
CA TRP A 128 -2.50 -9.81 -9.11
C TRP A 128 -2.88 -10.47 -10.43
N GLN A 129 -3.84 -9.89 -11.17
CA GLN A 129 -4.23 -10.41 -12.48
C GLN A 129 -3.08 -10.31 -13.49
N ASP A 130 -2.38 -9.18 -13.54
CA ASP A 130 -1.25 -8.99 -14.44
C ASP A 130 -0.09 -9.91 -14.08
N PHE A 131 0.22 -10.05 -12.79
CA PHE A 131 1.23 -10.97 -12.28
C PHE A 131 0.89 -12.42 -12.62
N ALA A 132 -0.35 -12.86 -12.37
CA ALA A 132 -0.81 -14.22 -12.66
C ALA A 132 -0.78 -14.57 -14.15
N LEU A 133 -0.89 -13.58 -15.05
CA LEU A 133 -0.80 -13.78 -16.50
C LEU A 133 0.63 -13.80 -17.03
N GLN A 134 1.54 -13.06 -16.39
CA GLN A 134 2.91 -12.84 -16.89
C GLN A 134 3.94 -13.77 -16.25
N VAL A 135 3.65 -14.30 -15.07
CA VAL A 135 4.61 -15.12 -14.32
C VAL A 135 4.63 -16.55 -14.88
N ASN A 136 5.82 -17.07 -15.17
CA ASN A 136 5.96 -18.47 -15.55
C ASN A 136 5.83 -19.36 -14.30
N PRO A 137 5.04 -20.44 -14.37
CA PRO A 137 4.91 -21.39 -13.27
C PRO A 137 6.23 -21.98 -12.78
N GLU A 138 7.17 -22.25 -13.70
CA GLU A 138 8.45 -22.86 -13.37
C GLU A 138 9.35 -21.91 -12.55
N ASP A 139 9.39 -20.62 -12.93
CA ASP A 139 10.19 -19.61 -12.24
C ASP A 139 9.70 -19.40 -10.79
N LEU A 140 8.38 -19.47 -10.59
CA LEU A 140 7.76 -19.39 -9.27
C LEU A 140 8.02 -20.60 -8.39
N GLU A 141 8.05 -21.80 -8.98
CA GLU A 141 8.36 -23.01 -8.22
C GLU A 141 9.77 -22.94 -7.63
N VAL A 142 10.75 -22.50 -8.44
CA VAL A 142 12.13 -22.27 -7.98
C VAL A 142 12.15 -21.19 -6.90
N LEU A 143 11.51 -20.05 -7.11
CA LEU A 143 11.51 -18.94 -6.14
C LEU A 143 10.86 -19.33 -4.81
N ILE A 144 9.73 -20.05 -4.84
CA ILE A 144 9.06 -20.56 -3.64
C ILE A 144 9.93 -21.60 -2.95
N GLN A 145 10.60 -22.48 -3.71
CA GLN A 145 11.50 -23.48 -3.15
C GLN A 145 12.68 -22.83 -2.45
N ASP A 146 13.39 -21.92 -3.11
CA ASP A 146 14.53 -21.19 -2.55
C ASP A 146 14.10 -20.41 -1.29
N PHE A 147 12.98 -19.68 -1.36
CA PHE A 147 12.45 -18.96 -0.21
C PHE A 147 12.14 -19.90 0.97
N VAL A 148 11.50 -21.05 0.71
CA VAL A 148 11.17 -22.01 1.76
C VAL A 148 12.43 -22.64 2.33
N GLU A 149 13.41 -23.02 1.50
CA GLU A 149 14.67 -23.63 1.94
C GLU A 149 15.51 -22.64 2.77
N ASP A 150 15.69 -21.41 2.29
CA ASP A 150 16.49 -20.38 2.98
C ASP A 150 15.89 -19.96 4.34
N ASN A 151 14.57 -20.04 4.47
CA ASN A 151 13.89 -19.68 5.71
C ASN A 151 13.66 -20.87 6.65
N MET A 152 13.85 -22.11 6.18
CA MET A 152 13.53 -23.32 6.96
C MET A 152 14.40 -23.44 8.22
N ASP A 153 15.66 -23.02 8.13
CA ASP A 153 16.62 -23.09 9.25
C ASP A 153 16.28 -22.11 10.38
N ASN A 154 15.57 -21.02 10.06
CA ASN A 154 15.14 -20.01 11.02
C ASN A 154 13.83 -20.36 11.73
N ILE A 155 13.09 -21.37 11.24
CA ILE A 155 11.83 -21.79 11.83
C ILE A 155 12.13 -22.68 13.04
N LYS A 156 11.74 -22.19 14.23
CA LYS A 156 11.65 -23.00 15.45
C LYS A 156 10.35 -23.77 15.45
N VAL A 157 10.42 -25.10 15.51
CA VAL A 157 9.28 -26.01 15.46
C VAL A 157 8.57 -26.08 16.82
N LEU A 158 9.31 -26.07 17.93
CA LEU A 158 8.76 -26.24 19.28
C LEU A 158 7.69 -25.21 19.69
N PRO A 159 7.85 -23.89 19.44
CA PRO A 159 6.83 -22.90 19.79
C PRO A 159 5.45 -23.20 19.19
N TYR A 160 5.40 -23.86 18.03
CA TYR A 160 4.16 -24.25 17.36
C TYR A 160 3.73 -25.68 17.71
N GLY A 161 4.68 -26.60 17.88
CA GLY A 161 4.41 -28.00 18.19
C GLY A 161 3.86 -28.23 19.60
N ILE A 162 4.36 -27.49 20.59
CA ILE A 162 3.96 -27.65 22.00
C ILE A 162 2.46 -27.34 22.21
N PRO A 163 1.92 -26.18 21.77
CA PRO A 163 0.49 -25.90 21.89
C PRO A 163 -0.40 -26.94 21.21
N ILE A 164 0.02 -27.49 20.07
CA ILE A 164 -0.71 -28.56 19.38
C ILE A 164 -0.77 -29.80 20.27
N VAL A 165 0.38 -30.26 20.78
CA VAL A 165 0.43 -31.43 21.67
C VAL A 165 -0.39 -31.21 22.94
N GLN A 166 -0.33 -30.01 23.53
CA GLN A 166 -1.17 -29.65 24.68
C GLN A 166 -2.66 -29.71 24.35
N TRP A 167 -3.07 -29.13 23.22
CA TRP A 167 -4.46 -29.17 22.77
C TRP A 167 -4.96 -30.62 22.60
N PHE A 168 -4.14 -31.50 22.00
CA PHE A 168 -4.47 -32.92 21.87
C PHE A 168 -4.64 -33.62 23.23
N MET A 169 -3.81 -33.28 24.22
CA MET A 169 -3.93 -33.80 25.58
C MET A 169 -5.17 -33.28 26.31
N ASP A 170 -5.50 -32.01 26.15
CA ASP A 170 -6.62 -31.37 26.86
C ASP A 170 -7.99 -31.77 26.29
N HIS A 171 -8.05 -32.20 25.02
CA HIS A 171 -9.30 -32.60 24.34
C HIS A 171 -9.50 -34.13 24.27
N GLU A 172 -8.87 -34.89 25.16
CA GLU A 172 -8.99 -36.37 25.26
C GLU A 172 -8.63 -37.14 23.98
N TYR A 173 -7.92 -36.50 23.04
CA TYR A 173 -7.41 -37.18 21.85
C TYR A 173 -6.12 -37.96 22.14
N ASP A 174 -5.50 -37.75 23.31
CA ASP A 174 -4.34 -38.49 23.78
C ASP A 174 -4.63 -40.00 23.90
N ASP A 175 -5.82 -40.40 24.33
CA ASP A 175 -6.25 -41.81 24.35
C ASP A 175 -6.31 -42.40 22.95
N LYS A 176 -6.88 -41.68 21.99
CA LYS A 176 -6.97 -42.16 20.60
C LYS A 176 -5.60 -42.30 19.94
N ILE A 177 -4.69 -41.37 20.22
CA ILE A 177 -3.31 -41.44 19.72
C ILE A 177 -2.58 -42.63 20.36
N LEU A 178 -2.74 -42.84 21.66
CA LEU A 178 -2.15 -44.00 22.33
C LEU A 178 -2.71 -45.31 21.76
N ASP A 179 -4.00 -45.39 21.47
CA ASP A 179 -4.60 -46.56 20.85
C ASP A 179 -4.00 -46.85 19.48
N LEU A 180 -3.83 -45.81 18.65
CA LEU A 180 -3.16 -45.94 17.35
C LEU A 180 -1.71 -46.41 17.50
N ILE A 181 -0.95 -45.85 18.44
CA ILE A 181 0.44 -46.25 18.69
C ILE A 181 0.50 -47.71 19.16
N ILE A 182 -0.34 -48.09 20.13
CA ILE A 182 -0.40 -49.45 20.66
C ILE A 182 -0.74 -50.44 19.55
N GLU A 183 -1.70 -50.10 18.69
CA GLU A 183 -2.09 -50.93 17.55
C GLU A 183 -0.94 -51.11 16.55
N GLN A 184 -0.23 -50.04 16.20
CA GLN A 184 0.95 -50.14 15.34
C GLN A 184 2.08 -50.94 16.00
N CYS A 185 2.27 -50.81 17.31
CA CYS A 185 3.23 -51.61 18.07
C CYS A 185 2.86 -53.10 18.07
N ILE A 186 1.58 -53.45 18.19
CA ILE A 186 1.10 -54.84 18.10
C ILE A 186 1.40 -55.40 16.71
N ILE A 187 1.05 -54.66 15.64
CA ILE A 187 1.31 -55.08 14.26
C ILE A 187 2.82 -55.28 14.02
N ALA A 188 3.64 -54.33 14.47
CA ALA A 188 5.08 -54.40 14.36
C ALA A 188 5.67 -55.57 15.17
N ALA A 189 5.19 -55.78 16.39
CA ALA A 189 5.62 -56.88 17.26
C ALA A 189 5.23 -58.24 16.68
N GLN A 190 4.09 -58.36 16.01
CA GLN A 190 3.62 -59.60 15.37
C GLN A 190 4.40 -59.95 14.10
N ASN A 191 5.15 -59.01 13.52
CA ASN A 191 5.94 -59.24 12.31
C ASN A 191 7.02 -60.33 12.53
N GLU A 192 7.16 -61.27 11.59
CA GLU A 192 8.18 -62.33 11.66
C GLU A 192 9.60 -61.77 11.78
N LYS A 193 9.90 -60.63 11.15
CA LYS A 193 11.21 -59.97 11.24
C LYS A 193 11.56 -59.60 12.69
N PHE A 194 10.56 -59.26 13.51
CA PHE A 194 10.77 -58.92 14.92
C PHE A 194 11.18 -60.15 15.73
N VAL A 195 10.59 -61.31 15.46
CA VAL A 195 10.99 -62.58 16.09
C VAL A 195 12.43 -62.94 15.76
N HIS A 196 12.86 -62.72 14.51
CA HIS A 196 14.24 -62.93 14.10
C HIS A 196 15.22 -61.98 14.83
N LEU A 197 14.86 -60.71 14.99
CA LEU A 197 15.66 -59.76 15.77
C LEU A 197 15.77 -60.18 17.23
N LEU A 198 14.65 -60.54 17.87
CA LEU A 198 14.65 -61.05 19.24
C LEU A 198 15.48 -62.33 19.38
N ALA A 199 15.37 -63.26 18.43
CA ALA A 199 16.16 -64.49 18.45
C ALA A 199 17.66 -64.21 18.37
N ASN A 200 18.07 -63.23 17.56
CA ASN A 200 19.48 -62.79 17.48
C ASN A 200 19.94 -62.14 18.78
N VAL A 201 19.11 -61.33 19.43
CA VAL A 201 19.40 -60.74 20.75
C VAL A 201 19.56 -61.84 21.79
N PHE A 202 18.62 -62.78 21.87
CA PHE A 202 18.72 -63.91 22.80
C PHE A 202 19.95 -64.78 22.51
N ALA A 203 20.27 -65.06 21.24
CA ALA A 203 21.47 -65.79 20.87
C ALA A 203 22.76 -65.06 21.30
N ALA A 204 22.83 -63.74 21.10
CA ALA A 204 23.95 -62.92 21.52
C ALA A 204 24.10 -62.86 23.05
N VAL A 205 22.97 -62.77 23.76
CA VAL A 205 22.92 -62.83 25.23
C VAL A 205 23.41 -64.20 25.70
N THR A 206 22.84 -65.30 25.22
CA THR A 206 23.26 -66.66 25.61
C THR A 206 24.76 -66.88 25.41
N LYS A 207 25.31 -66.47 24.26
CA LYS A 207 26.75 -66.56 23.97
C LYS A 207 27.62 -65.73 24.91
N LYS A 208 27.17 -64.53 25.31
CA LYS A 208 27.90 -63.67 26.24
C LYS A 208 27.89 -64.20 27.69
N TYR A 209 26.85 -64.93 28.06
CA TYR A 209 26.69 -65.49 29.40
C TYR A 209 27.27 -66.90 29.59
N GLU A 210 27.67 -67.59 28.50
CA GLU A 210 28.42 -68.87 28.56
C GLU A 210 29.72 -68.78 29.38
N HIS A 211 30.32 -67.58 29.49
CA HIS A 211 31.65 -67.39 30.11
C HIS A 211 31.60 -66.86 31.56
N GLY A 212 30.41 -66.64 32.15
CA GLY A 212 30.25 -66.06 33.49
C GLY A 212 29.94 -67.07 34.60
N MET A 213 30.90 -67.34 35.49
CA MET A 213 30.81 -68.38 36.53
C MET A 213 29.67 -68.19 37.56
N ASN A 214 29.13 -66.98 37.73
CA ASN A 214 28.18 -66.62 38.80
C ASN A 214 26.68 -66.75 38.46
N ARG A 215 26.29 -67.16 37.24
CA ARG A 215 24.85 -67.24 36.84
C ARG A 215 24.45 -68.55 36.15
N ARG A 216 25.14 -69.66 36.46
CA ARG A 216 24.85 -71.01 35.90
C ARG A 216 23.38 -71.46 36.04
N LYS A 217 22.65 -71.05 37.09
CA LYS A 217 21.20 -71.36 37.22
C LYS A 217 20.34 -70.72 36.14
N LEU A 218 20.59 -69.46 35.80
CA LEU A 218 19.85 -68.73 34.76
C LEU A 218 20.24 -69.26 33.38
N PHE A 219 21.52 -69.58 33.18
CA PHE A 219 22.03 -70.19 31.96
C PHE A 219 21.43 -71.58 31.71
N ASN A 220 21.35 -72.45 32.73
CA ASN A 220 20.75 -73.78 32.61
C ASN A 220 19.24 -73.73 32.31
N LEU A 221 18.51 -72.73 32.82
CA LEU A 221 17.09 -72.51 32.50
C LEU A 221 16.89 -72.10 31.02
N LEU A 222 17.86 -71.41 30.44
CA LEU A 222 17.83 -70.93 29.05
C LEU A 222 18.34 -71.97 28.04
N MET A 223 19.06 -73.00 28.48
CA MET A 223 19.64 -74.05 27.63
C MET A 223 18.59 -75.02 27.04
N ASP A 224 17.48 -75.25 27.75
CA ASP A 224 16.41 -76.16 27.28
C ASP A 224 15.50 -75.55 26.19
N LEU A 225 15.67 -74.26 25.89
CA LEU A 225 14.84 -73.54 24.93
C LEU A 225 15.71 -72.96 23.82
N SER A 226 15.33 -73.19 22.56
CA SER A 226 15.99 -72.53 21.43
C SER A 226 15.83 -71.01 21.53
N PRO A 227 16.81 -70.20 21.10
CA PRO A 227 16.70 -68.74 21.05
C PRO A 227 15.43 -68.25 20.31
N LYS A 228 14.96 -69.03 19.34
CA LYS A 228 13.72 -68.78 18.60
C LYS A 228 12.45 -69.02 19.42
N GLN A 229 12.44 -70.02 20.31
CA GLN A 229 11.33 -70.25 21.25
C GLN A 229 11.27 -69.16 22.31
N LEU A 230 12.42 -68.73 22.86
CA LEU A 230 12.50 -67.59 23.78
C LEU A 230 12.02 -66.30 23.11
N ALA A 231 12.43 -66.08 21.85
CA ALA A 231 11.96 -64.94 21.06
C ALA A 231 10.44 -64.94 20.86
N LYS A 232 9.85 -66.10 20.53
CA LYS A 232 8.39 -66.24 20.39
C LYS A 232 7.66 -66.04 21.72
N ALA A 233 8.17 -66.58 22.82
CA ALA A 233 7.58 -66.39 24.15
C ALA A 233 7.64 -64.92 24.58
N ALA A 234 8.77 -64.26 24.35
CA ALA A 234 8.94 -62.83 24.61
C ALA A 234 8.04 -61.96 23.72
N GLN A 235 7.91 -62.30 22.43
CA GLN A 235 6.98 -61.65 21.51
C GLN A 235 5.54 -61.78 22.00
N HIS A 236 5.11 -63.00 22.36
CA HIS A 236 3.75 -63.24 22.86
C HIS A 236 3.48 -62.46 24.15
N GLY A 237 4.42 -62.47 25.09
CA GLY A 237 4.33 -61.66 26.32
C GLY A 237 4.23 -60.17 26.03
N LEU A 238 5.06 -59.65 25.10
CA LEU A 238 5.01 -58.25 24.67
C LEU A 238 3.65 -57.89 24.06
N VAL A 239 3.13 -58.73 23.16
CA VAL A 239 1.83 -58.52 22.52
C VAL A 239 0.70 -58.58 23.54
N SER A 240 0.74 -59.50 24.52
CA SER A 240 -0.24 -59.56 25.62
C SER A 240 -0.27 -58.25 26.41
N ILE A 241 0.90 -57.76 26.82
CA ILE A 241 1.02 -56.49 27.56
C ILE A 241 0.48 -55.33 26.71
N LEU A 242 0.80 -55.27 25.41
CA LEU A 242 0.29 -54.24 24.51
C LEU A 242 -1.24 -54.32 24.33
N LEU A 243 -1.82 -55.53 24.29
CA LEU A 243 -3.27 -55.72 24.25
C LEU A 243 -3.94 -55.28 25.54
N GLU A 244 -3.34 -55.58 26.70
CA GLU A 244 -3.81 -55.13 28.02
C GLU A 244 -3.73 -53.59 28.15
N MET A 245 -2.75 -52.94 27.51
CA MET A 245 -2.63 -51.49 27.45
C MET A 245 -3.72 -50.77 26.63
N LYS A 246 -4.53 -51.51 25.84
CA LYS A 246 -5.72 -50.94 25.19
C LYS A 246 -6.81 -50.55 26.20
N SER A 247 -6.80 -51.12 27.40
CA SER A 247 -7.75 -50.72 28.46
C SER A 247 -7.40 -49.31 29.01
N PRO A 248 -8.37 -48.39 29.09
CA PRO A 248 -8.11 -47.01 29.54
C PRO A 248 -7.52 -46.90 30.95
N GLN A 249 -7.85 -47.83 31.85
CA GLN A 249 -7.38 -47.84 33.24
C GLN A 249 -6.06 -48.60 33.45
N HIS A 250 -5.41 -49.09 32.38
CA HIS A 250 -4.21 -49.91 32.52
C HIS A 250 -3.05 -49.12 33.16
N PRO A 251 -2.33 -49.65 34.18
CA PRO A 251 -1.26 -48.92 34.87
C PRO A 251 -0.17 -48.35 33.95
N PHE A 252 0.30 -49.12 32.95
CA PHE A 252 1.28 -48.62 31.98
C PHE A 252 0.75 -47.53 31.05
N ARG A 253 -0.57 -47.48 30.80
CA ARG A 253 -1.19 -46.43 29.99
C ARG A 253 -1.22 -45.12 30.77
N LEU A 254 -1.66 -45.19 32.02
CA LEU A 254 -1.68 -44.03 32.93
C LEU A 254 -0.27 -43.49 33.19
N ASP A 255 0.71 -44.37 33.40
CA ASP A 255 2.13 -43.99 33.53
C ASP A 255 2.68 -43.37 32.23
N GLY A 256 2.32 -43.93 31.06
CA GLY A 256 2.66 -43.36 29.76
C GLY A 256 2.12 -41.94 29.56
N LYS A 257 0.83 -41.72 29.88
CA LYS A 257 0.20 -40.39 29.85
C LYS A 257 0.90 -39.42 30.80
N ALA A 258 1.17 -39.84 32.03
CA ALA A 258 1.86 -39.01 33.03
C ALA A 258 3.26 -38.62 32.56
N LYS A 259 4.03 -39.56 31.98
CA LYS A 259 5.35 -39.32 31.41
C LYS A 259 5.31 -38.39 30.21
N LEU A 260 4.31 -38.53 29.33
CA LEU A 260 4.13 -37.64 28.18
C LEU A 260 3.81 -36.21 28.63
N LYS A 261 2.95 -36.05 29.64
CA LYS A 261 2.68 -34.74 30.25
C LYS A 261 3.93 -34.13 30.89
N GLN A 262 4.70 -34.92 31.65
CA GLN A 262 5.97 -34.47 32.22
C GLN A 262 7.00 -34.10 31.15
N PHE A 263 7.04 -34.83 30.04
CA PHE A 263 7.91 -34.53 28.91
C PHE A 263 7.58 -33.17 28.31
N VAL A 264 6.30 -32.86 28.08
CA VAL A 264 5.85 -31.55 27.55
C VAL A 264 6.17 -30.42 28.54
N VAL A 265 5.91 -30.62 29.83
CA VAL A 265 6.25 -29.63 30.88
C VAL A 265 7.76 -29.39 30.95
N ARG A 266 8.57 -30.45 30.85
CA ARG A 266 10.03 -30.32 30.82
C ARG A 266 10.49 -29.58 29.57
N LEU A 267 9.89 -29.86 28.42
CA LEU A 267 10.21 -29.21 27.16
C LEU A 267 9.96 -27.69 27.19
N GLN A 268 8.99 -27.23 27.98
CA GLN A 268 8.69 -25.81 28.18
C GLN A 268 9.63 -25.12 29.19
N ASN A 269 9.99 -25.82 30.27
CA ASN A 269 10.69 -25.20 31.41
C ASN A 269 12.22 -25.41 31.40
N ASP A 270 12.73 -26.39 30.67
CA ASP A 270 14.16 -26.72 30.57
C ASP A 270 14.67 -26.29 29.19
N ALA A 271 15.34 -25.12 29.15
CA ALA A 271 15.83 -24.52 27.91
C ALA A 271 16.86 -25.41 27.17
N ASP A 272 17.76 -26.06 27.91
CA ASP A 272 18.78 -26.95 27.33
C ASP A 272 18.15 -28.20 26.73
N PHE A 273 17.13 -28.75 27.39
CA PHE A 273 16.37 -29.88 26.86
C PHE A 273 15.53 -29.48 25.63
N GLY A 274 14.85 -28.33 25.70
CA GLY A 274 14.13 -27.75 24.57
C GLY A 274 15.03 -27.59 23.34
N GLN A 275 16.21 -27.00 23.50
CA GLN A 275 17.14 -26.80 22.40
C GLN A 275 17.63 -28.11 21.77
N ARG A 276 17.92 -29.14 22.58
CA ARG A 276 18.29 -30.48 22.05
C ARG A 276 17.19 -31.12 21.22
N VAL A 277 15.94 -31.01 21.69
CA VAL A 277 14.78 -31.54 20.97
C VAL A 277 14.53 -30.75 19.70
N GLU A 278 14.63 -29.42 19.74
CA GLU A 278 14.56 -28.54 18.57
C GLU A 278 15.60 -28.95 17.52
N SER A 279 16.88 -29.05 17.88
CA SER A 279 17.93 -29.48 16.96
C SER A 279 17.69 -30.88 16.39
N TRP A 280 17.16 -31.81 17.19
CA TRP A 280 16.80 -33.14 16.71
C TRP A 280 15.63 -33.09 15.71
N LEU A 281 14.60 -32.28 15.98
CA LEU A 281 13.45 -32.06 15.09
C LEU A 281 13.89 -31.39 13.79
N GLN A 282 14.75 -30.38 13.85
CA GLN A 282 15.32 -29.76 12.66
C GLN A 282 16.10 -30.81 11.84
N GLN A 283 17.04 -31.54 12.45
CA GLN A 283 17.82 -32.56 11.73
C GLN A 283 16.97 -33.69 11.13
N ASN A 284 15.99 -34.22 11.88
CA ASN A 284 15.26 -35.42 11.50
C ASN A 284 13.92 -35.16 10.80
N ILE A 285 13.23 -34.06 11.09
CA ILE A 285 11.94 -33.73 10.47
C ILE A 285 12.14 -32.77 9.31
N ILE A 286 12.96 -31.73 9.46
CA ILE A 286 13.16 -30.79 8.36
C ILE A 286 13.96 -31.43 7.22
N TYR A 287 15.18 -31.91 7.49
CA TYR A 287 16.05 -32.40 6.42
C TYR A 287 15.72 -33.84 5.98
N LYS A 288 15.54 -34.78 6.92
CA LYS A 288 15.32 -36.20 6.55
C LYS A 288 13.94 -36.47 5.93
N PHE A 289 12.88 -35.78 6.38
CA PHE A 289 11.57 -35.85 5.73
C PHE A 289 11.37 -34.82 4.60
N LYS A 290 12.40 -34.02 4.31
CA LYS A 290 12.40 -32.95 3.30
C LYS A 290 11.16 -32.06 3.41
N LEU A 291 10.94 -31.51 4.61
CA LEU A 291 9.72 -30.76 4.91
C LEU A 291 9.60 -29.53 4.02
N GLY A 292 10.72 -28.84 3.75
CA GLY A 292 10.76 -27.70 2.82
C GLY A 292 10.24 -28.07 1.43
N GLU A 293 10.68 -29.19 0.86
CA GLU A 293 10.22 -29.67 -0.45
C GLU A 293 8.71 -29.99 -0.48
N LYS A 294 8.14 -30.46 0.64
CA LYS A 294 6.70 -30.71 0.73
C LYS A 294 5.89 -29.43 0.92
N ILE A 295 6.42 -28.47 1.68
CA ILE A 295 5.81 -27.17 1.90
C ILE A 295 5.83 -26.38 0.60
N SER A 296 6.96 -26.31 -0.09
CA SER A 296 7.09 -25.63 -1.39
C SER A 296 6.13 -26.22 -2.41
N ARG A 297 6.08 -27.55 -2.58
CA ARG A 297 5.11 -28.22 -3.46
C ARG A 297 3.66 -27.90 -3.11
N SER A 298 3.34 -27.83 -1.81
CA SER A 298 1.99 -27.49 -1.35
C SER A 298 1.66 -26.03 -1.65
N MET A 299 2.60 -25.10 -1.42
CA MET A 299 2.46 -23.68 -1.74
C MET A 299 2.29 -23.47 -3.25
N VAL A 300 3.09 -24.12 -4.08
CA VAL A 300 2.98 -24.09 -5.54
C VAL A 300 1.62 -24.64 -5.99
N ALA A 301 1.14 -25.73 -5.40
CA ALA A 301 -0.17 -26.28 -5.72
C ALA A 301 -1.34 -25.36 -5.33
N VAL A 302 -1.22 -24.66 -4.19
CA VAL A 302 -2.18 -23.62 -3.79
C VAL A 302 -2.12 -22.45 -4.75
N PHE A 303 -0.93 -21.96 -5.08
CA PHE A 303 -0.72 -20.83 -5.97
C PHE A 303 -1.31 -21.08 -7.37
N HIS A 304 -1.07 -22.27 -7.94
CA HIS A 304 -1.69 -22.69 -9.20
C HIS A 304 -3.22 -22.69 -9.16
N LYS A 305 -3.81 -23.10 -8.04
CA LYS A 305 -5.28 -23.06 -7.86
C LYS A 305 -5.78 -21.62 -7.78
N VAL A 306 -5.03 -20.72 -7.13
CA VAL A 306 -5.37 -19.30 -7.01
C VAL A 306 -5.29 -18.58 -8.35
N ILE A 307 -4.29 -18.88 -9.19
CA ILE A 307 -4.21 -18.32 -10.56
C ILE A 307 -5.40 -18.78 -11.42
N ARG A 308 -5.75 -20.07 -11.37
CA ARG A 308 -6.80 -20.62 -12.24
C ARG A 308 -8.22 -20.30 -11.77
N ASP A 309 -8.44 -20.20 -10.47
CA ASP A 309 -9.76 -19.90 -9.90
C ASP A 309 -9.79 -18.48 -9.33
N ASN A 310 -10.39 -17.58 -10.11
CA ASN A 310 -10.54 -16.18 -9.74
C ASN A 310 -11.31 -16.00 -8.41
N ARG A 311 -12.14 -16.97 -7.98
CA ARG A 311 -12.83 -16.90 -6.68
C ARG A 311 -11.88 -17.11 -5.50
N LEU A 312 -10.88 -17.99 -5.66
CA LEU A 312 -9.85 -18.20 -4.64
C LEU A 312 -8.89 -17.00 -4.58
N ALA A 313 -8.59 -16.38 -5.72
CA ALA A 313 -7.86 -15.11 -5.77
C ALA A 313 -8.60 -13.99 -5.03
N VAL A 314 -9.90 -13.83 -5.28
CA VAL A 314 -10.71 -12.82 -4.58
C VAL A 314 -10.75 -13.09 -3.06
N ARG A 315 -10.99 -14.34 -2.63
CA ARG A 315 -10.95 -14.67 -1.18
C ARG A 315 -9.58 -14.48 -0.55
N GLY A 316 -8.51 -14.84 -1.25
CA GLY A 316 -7.13 -14.62 -0.80
C GLY A 316 -6.84 -13.13 -0.64
N MET A 317 -7.29 -12.31 -1.60
CA MET A 317 -7.19 -10.85 -1.53
C MET A 317 -8.01 -10.26 -0.40
N ASP A 318 -9.21 -10.75 -0.13
CA ASP A 318 -10.01 -10.31 1.02
C ASP A 318 -9.30 -10.62 2.35
N SER A 319 -8.69 -11.79 2.47
CA SER A 319 -7.89 -12.17 3.64
C SER A 319 -6.64 -11.31 3.80
N LEU A 320 -5.92 -11.03 2.71
CA LEU A 320 -4.76 -10.13 2.71
C LEU A 320 -5.14 -8.71 3.09
N MET A 321 -6.26 -8.20 2.57
CA MET A 321 -6.77 -6.88 2.95
C MET A 321 -7.12 -6.83 4.43
N ALA A 322 -7.75 -7.88 4.98
CA ALA A 322 -8.04 -7.95 6.41
C ALA A 322 -6.75 -7.98 7.27
N GLN A 323 -5.71 -8.69 6.83
CA GLN A 323 -4.41 -8.69 7.51
C GLN A 323 -3.71 -7.32 7.41
N LEU A 324 -3.75 -6.70 6.23
CA LEU A 324 -3.24 -5.35 6.03
C LEU A 324 -3.97 -4.35 6.92
N GLU A 325 -5.27 -4.49 7.11
CA GLU A 325 -6.04 -3.64 8.05
C GLU A 325 -5.55 -3.79 9.49
N ILE A 326 -5.31 -5.02 9.96
CA ILE A 326 -4.78 -5.26 11.30
C ILE A 326 -3.39 -4.63 11.46
N VAL A 327 -2.50 -4.86 10.48
CA VAL A 327 -1.13 -4.30 10.49
C VAL A 327 -1.17 -2.77 10.41
N LEU A 328 -2.05 -2.20 9.58
CA LEU A 328 -2.24 -0.76 9.48
C LEU A 328 -2.82 -0.16 10.76
N GLU A 329 -3.67 -0.89 11.48
CA GLU A 329 -4.23 -0.45 12.76
C GLU A 329 -3.16 -0.44 13.86
N ASP A 330 -2.31 -1.46 13.92
CA ASP A 330 -1.17 -1.51 14.85
C ASP A 330 -0.10 -0.47 14.51
N PHE A 331 0.22 -0.30 13.23
CA PHE A 331 1.08 0.77 12.73
C PHE A 331 0.48 2.16 13.00
N THR A 332 -0.85 2.27 13.00
CA THR A 332 -1.55 3.50 13.38
C THR A 332 -1.38 3.81 14.87
N LYS A 333 -1.17 2.81 15.71
CA LYS A 333 -0.96 3.02 17.16
C LYS A 333 0.51 3.30 17.50
N ASN A 334 1.46 2.80 16.70
CA ASN A 334 2.88 2.99 16.96
C ASN A 334 3.43 4.32 16.39
N GLN A 335 3.71 5.28 17.28
CA GLN A 335 4.25 6.59 16.89
C GLN A 335 5.67 6.51 16.32
N GLU A 336 6.50 5.56 16.78
CA GLU A 336 7.89 5.44 16.33
C GLU A 336 7.99 4.98 14.87
N ASP A 337 7.16 3.98 14.50
CA ASP A 337 7.12 3.45 13.14
C ASP A 337 6.56 4.45 12.14
N ARG A 338 5.61 5.30 12.57
CA ARG A 338 5.07 6.39 11.76
C ARG A 338 6.12 7.42 11.38
N VAL A 339 6.96 7.83 12.34
CA VAL A 339 8.04 8.78 12.10
C VAL A 339 9.08 8.18 11.15
N LYS A 340 9.45 6.90 11.33
CA LYS A 340 10.37 6.20 10.42
C LYS A 340 9.83 6.12 9.00
N MET A 341 8.55 5.79 8.85
CA MET A 341 7.89 5.74 7.53
C MET A 341 7.80 7.13 6.90
N ASP A 342 7.51 8.17 7.67
CA ASP A 342 7.42 9.54 7.15
C ASP A 342 8.77 9.99 6.57
N LEU A 343 9.86 9.74 7.32
CA LEU A 343 11.21 10.00 6.84
C LEU A 343 11.56 9.19 5.58
N TYR A 344 11.15 7.91 5.54
CA TYR A 344 11.36 7.06 4.36
C TYR A 344 10.59 7.58 3.14
N LEU A 345 9.31 7.92 3.31
CA LEU A 345 8.48 8.48 2.23
C LEU A 345 9.05 9.82 1.72
N LYS A 346 9.50 10.69 2.62
CA LYS A 346 10.18 11.95 2.27
C LYS A 346 11.46 11.70 1.49
N ALA A 347 12.27 10.72 1.88
CA ALA A 347 13.49 10.36 1.16
C ALA A 347 13.18 9.83 -0.24
N VAL A 348 12.21 8.90 -0.38
CA VAL A 348 11.80 8.35 -1.67
C VAL A 348 11.24 9.43 -2.60
N LEU A 349 10.39 10.33 -2.07
CA LEU A 349 9.85 11.44 -2.85
C LEU A 349 10.92 12.47 -3.21
N GLY A 350 11.88 12.72 -2.31
CA GLY A 350 13.03 13.58 -2.57
C GLY A 350 13.89 13.06 -3.72
N ASP A 351 14.21 11.77 -3.70
CA ASP A 351 14.96 11.08 -4.76
C ASP A 351 14.18 11.06 -6.08
N TRP A 352 12.86 10.82 -6.02
CA TRP A 352 12.00 10.85 -7.20
C TRP A 352 11.95 12.26 -7.80
N LEU A 353 11.81 13.29 -6.97
CA LEU A 353 11.80 14.68 -7.39
C LEU A 353 13.14 15.07 -8.04
N ASP A 354 14.27 14.63 -7.48
CA ASP A 354 15.58 14.93 -8.06
C ASP A 354 15.73 14.42 -9.50
N ARG A 355 15.13 13.25 -9.79
CA ARG A 355 15.17 12.59 -11.10
C ARG A 355 14.08 13.08 -12.07
N ASN A 356 12.97 13.60 -11.57
CA ASN A 356 11.77 13.88 -12.37
C ASN A 356 11.31 15.35 -12.33
N HIS A 357 12.03 16.26 -11.68
CA HIS A 357 11.66 17.67 -11.56
C HIS A 357 11.34 18.33 -12.92
N ASP A 358 12.11 18.02 -13.96
CA ASP A 358 11.90 18.53 -15.33
C ASP A 358 10.55 18.07 -15.92
N GLN A 359 9.92 17.01 -15.37
CA GLN A 359 8.58 16.57 -15.79
C GLN A 359 7.48 17.51 -15.30
N ILE A 360 7.69 18.28 -14.24
CA ILE A 360 6.70 19.22 -13.71
C ILE A 360 6.38 20.28 -14.77
N GLY A 361 7.41 20.84 -15.40
CA GLY A 361 7.25 21.78 -16.51
C GLY A 361 6.45 21.17 -17.67
N ARG A 362 6.69 19.88 -17.98
CA ARG A 362 5.93 19.16 -19.02
C ARG A 362 4.45 19.01 -18.69
N ILE A 363 4.12 18.62 -17.45
CA ILE A 363 2.73 18.45 -17.00
C ILE A 363 1.99 19.79 -17.03
N VAL A 364 2.61 20.86 -16.53
CA VAL A 364 2.03 22.21 -16.55
C VAL A 364 1.84 22.67 -18.00
N LYS A 365 2.82 22.42 -18.87
CA LYS A 365 2.73 22.72 -20.29
C LYS A 365 1.59 21.99 -20.99
N GLU A 366 1.42 20.69 -20.73
CA GLU A 366 0.32 19.88 -21.25
C GLU A 366 -1.03 20.47 -20.80
N SER A 367 -1.18 20.78 -19.51
CA SER A 367 -2.40 21.38 -18.96
C SER A 367 -2.71 22.77 -19.53
N LEU A 368 -1.69 23.63 -19.70
CA LEU A 368 -1.86 24.94 -20.32
C LEU A 368 -2.19 24.82 -21.82
N ASN A 369 -1.63 23.84 -22.52
CA ASN A 369 -1.91 23.65 -23.94
C ASN A 369 -3.38 23.31 -24.23
N GLU A 370 -4.07 22.66 -23.28
CA GLU A 370 -5.51 22.40 -23.36
C GLU A 370 -6.38 23.66 -23.23
N PHE A 371 -5.84 24.78 -22.70
CA PHE A 371 -6.57 26.04 -22.57
C PHE A 371 -6.75 26.75 -23.91
N THR A 372 -7.95 26.70 -24.48
CA THR A 372 -8.29 27.46 -25.70
C THR A 372 -8.19 28.98 -25.49
N ASN A 373 -8.01 29.74 -26.57
CA ASN A 373 -7.98 31.21 -26.54
C ASN A 373 -9.21 31.81 -25.84
N GLU A 374 -10.40 31.23 -26.05
CA GLU A 374 -11.63 31.69 -25.42
C GLU A 374 -11.65 31.43 -23.91
N ARG A 375 -11.18 30.26 -23.47
CA ARG A 375 -11.06 29.94 -22.04
C ARG A 375 -10.07 30.87 -21.36
N LEU A 376 -8.91 31.14 -21.98
CA LEU A 376 -7.91 32.06 -21.45
C LEU A 376 -8.48 33.49 -21.30
N VAL A 377 -9.16 33.99 -22.33
CA VAL A 377 -9.78 35.32 -22.30
C VAL A 377 -10.85 35.41 -21.22
N ASN A 378 -11.73 34.41 -21.12
CA ASN A 378 -12.79 34.40 -20.11
C ASN A 378 -12.22 34.26 -18.69
N PHE A 379 -11.15 33.48 -18.51
CA PHE A 379 -10.46 33.34 -17.24
C PHE A 379 -9.88 34.66 -16.77
N ILE A 380 -9.10 35.35 -17.61
CA ILE A 380 -8.49 36.64 -17.27
C ILE A 380 -9.57 37.72 -17.06
N ASP A 381 -10.58 37.82 -17.94
CA ASP A 381 -11.70 38.76 -17.79
C ASP A 381 -12.46 38.53 -16.47
N SER A 382 -12.64 37.27 -16.06
CA SER A 382 -13.31 36.95 -14.79
C SER A 382 -12.54 37.43 -13.55
N LYS A 383 -11.20 37.50 -13.64
CA LYS A 383 -10.33 37.90 -12.53
C LYS A 383 -10.08 39.41 -12.50
N MET A 384 -9.94 40.04 -13.66
CA MET A 384 -9.56 41.47 -13.78
C MET A 384 -10.72 42.39 -14.18
N GLY A 385 -11.93 41.86 -14.42
CA GLY A 385 -13.02 42.61 -15.02
C GLY A 385 -13.47 43.84 -14.22
N ASN A 386 -13.35 43.83 -12.89
CA ASN A 386 -13.66 45.00 -12.05
C ASN A 386 -12.60 46.10 -12.20
N ASP A 387 -11.32 45.75 -12.17
CA ASP A 387 -10.22 46.71 -12.27
C ASP A 387 -10.20 47.39 -13.64
N LEU A 388 -10.49 46.62 -14.69
CA LEU A 388 -10.61 47.15 -16.05
C LEU A 388 -11.79 48.12 -16.22
N GLN A 389 -12.87 47.95 -15.45
CA GLN A 389 -13.98 48.91 -15.46
C GLN A 389 -13.58 50.22 -14.78
N MET A 390 -12.80 50.16 -13.70
CA MET A 390 -12.31 51.36 -13.03
C MET A 390 -11.41 52.19 -13.95
N ILE A 391 -10.56 51.54 -14.76
CA ILE A 391 -9.76 52.23 -15.78
C ILE A 391 -10.67 53.01 -16.75
N ARG A 392 -11.74 52.39 -17.25
CA ARG A 392 -12.69 53.07 -18.17
C ARG A 392 -13.42 54.24 -17.52
N ILE A 393 -13.84 54.10 -16.26
CA ILE A 393 -14.53 55.16 -15.51
C ILE A 393 -13.57 56.34 -15.28
N ASN A 394 -12.33 56.04 -14.91
CA ASN A 394 -11.28 57.04 -14.73
C ASN A 394 -10.96 57.75 -16.06
N GLY A 395 -10.92 57.03 -17.18
CA GLY A 395 -10.76 57.60 -18.52
C GLY A 395 -11.81 58.65 -18.86
N SER A 396 -13.09 58.34 -18.60
CA SER A 396 -14.17 59.30 -18.79
C SER A 396 -14.06 60.50 -17.84
N PHE A 397 -13.71 60.27 -16.57
CA PHE A 397 -13.59 61.34 -15.58
C PHE A 397 -12.45 62.30 -15.90
N VAL A 398 -11.25 61.78 -16.17
CA VAL A 398 -10.07 62.56 -16.52
C VAL A 398 -10.28 63.27 -17.86
N GLY A 399 -10.84 62.57 -18.86
CA GLY A 399 -11.19 63.16 -20.14
C GLY A 399 -12.13 64.36 -19.98
N GLY A 400 -13.14 64.24 -19.11
CA GLY A 400 -14.06 65.33 -18.82
C GLY A 400 -13.42 66.54 -18.16
N LEU A 401 -12.59 66.31 -17.13
CA LEU A 401 -11.84 67.38 -16.48
C LEU A 401 -10.91 68.11 -17.45
N VAL A 402 -10.15 67.37 -18.26
CA VAL A 402 -9.24 67.96 -19.24
C VAL A 402 -10.03 68.75 -20.30
N GLY A 403 -11.16 68.22 -20.78
CA GLY A 403 -12.02 68.93 -21.72
C GLY A 403 -12.58 70.25 -21.18
N MET A 404 -12.97 70.27 -19.91
CA MET A 404 -13.43 71.49 -19.24
C MET A 404 -12.28 72.50 -19.06
N ILE A 405 -11.11 72.04 -18.60
CA ILE A 405 -9.93 72.89 -18.43
C ILE A 405 -9.51 73.51 -19.77
N LEU A 406 -9.42 72.71 -20.83
CA LEU A 406 -9.09 73.20 -22.16
C LEU A 406 -10.10 74.24 -22.64
N TYR A 407 -11.40 74.00 -22.44
CA TYR A 407 -12.42 74.98 -22.81
C TYR A 407 -12.26 76.31 -22.06
N ILE A 408 -12.02 76.28 -20.74
CA ILE A 408 -11.79 77.49 -19.94
C ILE A 408 -10.61 78.29 -20.49
N LEU A 409 -9.51 77.60 -20.84
CA LEU A 409 -8.32 78.23 -21.40
C LEU A 409 -8.55 78.79 -22.81
N THR A 410 -9.35 78.13 -23.64
CA THR A 410 -9.62 78.55 -25.03
C THR A 410 -10.85 79.43 -25.19
N TYR A 411 -11.63 79.70 -24.14
CA TYR A 411 -12.89 80.44 -24.27
C TYR A 411 -12.72 81.89 -24.73
N TRP A 412 -11.57 82.48 -24.41
CA TRP A 412 -11.23 83.89 -24.70
C TRP A 412 -10.33 84.06 -25.94
N LEU A 413 -9.93 82.95 -26.56
CA LEU A 413 -9.19 82.88 -27.82
C LEU A 413 -10.19 82.75 -28.97
#